data_AF-A0A6D2J4A4-F1
#
_entry.id   AF-A0A6D2J4A4-F1
#
_cell.length_a   1.000
_cell.length_b   1.000
_cell.length_c   1.000
_cell.angle_alpha   90.00
_cell.angle_beta   90.00
_cell.angle_gamma   90.00
#
_symmetry.space_group_name_H-M   'P 1'
#
loop_
_entity.id
_entity.type
_entity.pdbx_description
1 polymer ?
#
loop_
_entity_poly.entity_id
_entity_poly.type
_entity_poly.pdbx_seq_one_letter_code
_entity_poly.pdbx_strand_id
1 'polypeptide(L)'
;MARKIYLKEDLHYVENDRIPPIIGLVDEGFKVEQKKSEAKECGGAHGYDNAFFSMRTIFIGHGPMFLEGKKVASFENVEIYNVISSILGLKAAPNNAFRYPQNVRTDCLEKITNSAVY
;
A
#
# COMPACT_ATOMS: atom_id res chain seq x y z
N MET A 1 -10.33 23.44 -18.17
CA MET A 1 -10.78 22.21 -18.86
C MET A 1 -10.95 21.13 -17.81
N ALA A 2 -12.16 20.89 -17.31
CA ALA A 2 -12.41 19.85 -16.31
C ALA A 2 -12.38 18.48 -16.99
N ARG A 3 -11.36 17.66 -16.69
CA ARG A 3 -11.34 16.25 -17.13
C ARG A 3 -12.29 15.47 -16.23
N LYS A 4 -13.30 14.86 -16.84
CA LYS A 4 -14.21 13.96 -16.15
C LYS A 4 -13.46 12.65 -15.89
N ILE A 5 -12.90 12.56 -14.69
CA ILE A 5 -12.15 11.42 -14.20
C ILE A 5 -13.11 10.61 -13.32
N TYR A 6 -13.51 9.42 -13.75
CA TYR A 6 -14.20 8.44 -12.91
C TYR A 6 -13.15 7.48 -12.33
N LEU A 7 -12.17 8.01 -11.62
CA LEU A 7 -11.27 7.18 -10.81
C LEU A 7 -11.95 6.97 -9.48
N LYS A 8 -11.87 5.73 -8.99
CA LYS A 8 -12.20 5.40 -7.61
C LYS A 8 -11.34 6.27 -6.69
N GLU A 9 -11.99 7.07 -5.84
CA GLU A 9 -11.34 8.11 -5.03
C GLU A 9 -10.22 7.52 -4.14
N ASP A 10 -10.39 6.28 -3.69
CA ASP A 10 -9.47 5.58 -2.77
C ASP A 10 -8.15 5.13 -3.41
N LEU A 11 -7.95 5.28 -4.73
CA LEU A 11 -6.72 4.83 -5.39
C LEU A 11 -5.55 5.80 -5.23
N HIS A 12 -5.81 7.05 -4.80
CA HIS A 12 -4.81 8.11 -4.67
C HIS A 12 -3.95 8.30 -5.96
N TYR A 13 -4.54 8.04 -7.13
CA TYR A 13 -3.84 7.98 -8.42
C TYR A 13 -4.27 9.12 -9.36
N VAL A 14 -4.14 10.37 -8.89
CA VAL A 14 -4.62 11.57 -9.64
C VAL A 14 -3.66 12.77 -9.64
N GLU A 15 -2.80 12.94 -8.63
CA GLU A 15 -2.01 14.18 -8.42
C GLU A 15 -0.56 14.08 -8.93
N ASN A 16 -0.37 13.72 -10.21
CA ASN A 16 0.97 13.75 -10.82
C ASN A 16 0.90 13.91 -12.34
N ASP A 17 1.74 14.78 -12.92
CA ASP A 17 1.80 15.00 -14.37
C ASP A 17 2.25 13.76 -15.17
N ARG A 18 2.87 12.78 -14.49
CA ARG A 18 3.22 11.48 -15.09
C ARG A 18 2.02 10.55 -15.25
N ILE A 19 0.91 10.85 -14.58
CA ILE A 19 -0.34 10.07 -14.69
C ILE A 19 -1.10 10.57 -15.93
N PRO A 20 -1.47 9.67 -16.86
CA PRO A 20 -2.11 10.09 -18.09
C PRO A 20 -3.50 10.69 -17.86
N PRO A 21 -3.98 11.51 -18.81
CA PRO A 21 -5.31 12.12 -18.81
C PRO A 21 -6.51 11.22 -18.55
N ILE A 22 -6.38 9.99 -19.02
CA ILE A 22 -7.44 9.02 -19.22
C ILE A 22 -6.85 7.72 -18.70
N ILE A 23 -7.55 7.11 -17.75
CA ILE A 23 -7.16 5.86 -17.12
C ILE A 23 -8.35 4.91 -17.26
N GLY A 24 -8.06 3.69 -17.70
CA GLY A 24 -9.04 2.60 -17.75
C GLY A 24 -8.81 1.66 -16.57
N LEU A 25 -9.86 1.39 -15.79
CA LEU A 25 -9.89 0.28 -14.86
C LEU A 25 -10.53 -0.90 -15.57
N VAL A 26 -9.91 -2.07 -15.46
CA VAL A 26 -10.35 -3.30 -16.13
C VAL A 26 -10.60 -4.39 -15.09
N ASP A 27 -11.58 -5.24 -15.37
CA ASP A 27 -11.88 -6.39 -14.52
C ASP A 27 -10.77 -7.44 -14.61
N GLU A 28 -10.67 -8.28 -13.56
CA GLU A 28 -9.67 -9.35 -13.50
C GLU A 28 -9.79 -10.31 -14.70
N GLY A 29 -8.65 -10.69 -15.28
CA GLY A 29 -8.59 -11.58 -16.43
C GLY A 29 -8.68 -10.86 -17.78
N PHE A 30 -8.95 -9.55 -17.80
CA PHE A 30 -8.89 -8.74 -19.01
C PHE A 30 -7.57 -7.98 -19.13
N LYS A 31 -7.12 -7.79 -20.38
CA LYS A 31 -5.97 -6.95 -20.74
C LYS A 31 -6.38 -6.03 -21.87
N VAL A 32 -5.88 -4.80 -21.86
CA VAL A 32 -6.11 -3.83 -22.94
C VAL A 32 -4.81 -3.62 -23.70
N GLU A 33 -4.88 -3.78 -25.02
CA GLU A 33 -3.77 -3.61 -25.94
C GLU A 33 -4.15 -2.58 -27.00
N GLN A 34 -3.16 -1.81 -27.50
CA GLN A 34 -3.42 -0.79 -28.52
C GLN A 34 -3.78 -1.38 -29.89
N LYS A 35 -3.28 -2.59 -30.19
CA LYS A 35 -3.53 -3.30 -31.45
C LYS A 35 -4.00 -4.70 -31.13
N LYS A 36 -4.84 -5.26 -32.00
CA LYS A 36 -5.26 -6.66 -31.90
C LYS A 36 -4.03 -7.55 -32.04
N SER A 37 -3.80 -8.42 -31.06
CA SER A 37 -2.83 -9.49 -31.10
C SER A 37 -3.51 -10.82 -31.43
N GLU A 38 -2.89 -11.65 -32.25
CA GLU A 38 -3.29 -13.06 -32.43
C GLU A 38 -2.58 -14.00 -31.44
N ALA A 39 -1.65 -13.45 -30.64
CA ALA A 39 -0.97 -14.22 -29.61
C ALA A 39 -2.00 -14.69 -28.57
N LYS A 40 -2.11 -16.01 -28.41
CA LYS A 40 -2.89 -16.60 -27.33
C LYS A 40 -2.03 -16.60 -26.08
N GLU A 41 -2.12 -15.52 -25.31
CA GLU A 41 -1.47 -15.43 -24.01
C GLU A 41 -2.33 -16.19 -22.96
N CYS A 42 -1.78 -17.28 -22.43
CA CYS A 42 -2.28 -17.95 -21.23
C CYS A 42 -1.27 -17.73 -20.12
N GLY A 43 -1.31 -16.57 -19.47
CA GLY A 43 -0.40 -16.19 -18.39
C GLY A 43 -1.13 -15.49 -17.25
N GLY A 44 -0.49 -15.43 -16.08
CA GLY A 44 -0.96 -14.58 -14.98
C GLY A 44 -0.76 -13.10 -15.32
N ALA A 45 -1.64 -12.25 -14.81
CA ALA A 45 -1.57 -10.80 -14.95
C ALA A 45 -1.83 -10.12 -13.61
N HIS A 46 -1.41 -8.86 -13.49
CA HIS A 46 -1.56 -8.04 -12.29
C HIS A 46 -1.69 -6.55 -12.66
N GLY A 47 -1.95 -5.69 -11.68
CA GLY A 47 -2.14 -4.24 -11.88
C GLY A 47 -3.60 -3.81 -11.96
N TYR A 48 -4.52 -4.70 -11.60
CA TYR A 48 -5.95 -4.41 -11.43
C TYR A 48 -6.21 -3.56 -10.17
N ASP A 49 -7.49 -3.31 -9.86
CA ASP A 49 -7.89 -2.67 -8.59
C ASP A 49 -7.26 -3.41 -7.39
N ASN A 50 -6.56 -2.66 -6.54
CA ASN A 50 -5.85 -3.19 -5.37
C ASN A 50 -6.80 -3.80 -4.32
N ALA A 51 -8.10 -3.52 -4.39
CA ALA A 51 -9.11 -4.12 -3.53
C ALA A 51 -9.39 -5.60 -3.87
N PHE A 52 -9.06 -6.05 -5.09
CA PHE A 52 -9.27 -7.44 -5.49
C PHE A 52 -8.43 -8.41 -4.66
N PHE A 53 -9.04 -9.54 -4.31
CA PHE A 53 -8.36 -10.52 -3.46
C PHE A 53 -7.10 -11.08 -4.12
N SER A 54 -7.09 -11.25 -5.44
CA SER A 54 -5.91 -11.76 -6.17
C SER A 54 -4.72 -10.78 -6.17
N MET A 55 -4.99 -9.47 -5.98
CA MET A 55 -3.98 -8.42 -5.93
C MET A 55 -3.43 -8.16 -4.52
N ARG A 56 -3.96 -8.86 -3.49
CA ARG A 56 -3.46 -8.75 -2.13
C ARG A 56 -2.10 -9.41 -2.00
N THR A 57 -1.22 -8.76 -1.25
CA THR A 57 0.14 -9.25 -0.97
C THR A 57 0.23 -9.92 0.40
N ILE A 58 1.30 -10.68 0.62
CA ILE A 58 1.63 -11.25 1.91
C ILE A 58 2.55 -10.32 2.71
N PHE A 59 2.39 -10.33 4.03
CA PHE A 59 3.33 -9.69 4.97
C PHE A 59 3.58 -10.64 6.14
N ILE A 60 4.85 -10.87 6.46
CA ILE A 60 5.28 -11.69 7.60
C ILE A 60 6.39 -10.93 8.31
N GLY A 61 6.16 -10.60 9.59
CA GLY A 61 7.17 -10.01 10.47
C GLY A 61 7.63 -11.04 11.50
N HIS A 62 8.95 -11.24 11.61
CA HIS A 62 9.55 -12.12 12.61
C HIS A 62 10.79 -11.45 13.21
N GLY A 63 10.90 -11.50 14.53
CA GLY A 63 11.99 -10.89 15.29
C GLY A 63 11.51 -10.30 16.61
N PRO A 64 12.44 -9.81 17.45
CA PRO A 64 12.14 -9.40 18.83
C PRO A 64 11.19 -8.20 18.94
N MET A 65 11.03 -7.43 17.86
CA MET A 65 10.13 -6.27 17.77
C MET A 65 8.71 -6.64 17.32
N PHE A 66 8.49 -7.89 16.87
CA PHE A 66 7.19 -8.41 16.48
C PHE A 66 6.66 -9.37 17.54
N LEU A 67 5.34 -9.38 17.72
CA LEU A 67 4.68 -10.34 18.59
C LEU A 67 4.66 -11.72 17.92
N GLU A 68 5.16 -12.74 18.63
CA GLU A 68 5.18 -14.11 18.13
C GLU A 68 3.78 -14.68 17.94
N GLY A 69 3.59 -15.43 16.85
CA GLY A 69 2.33 -16.15 16.57
C GLY A 69 1.11 -15.26 16.29
N LYS A 70 1.27 -13.93 16.25
CA LYS A 70 0.14 -13.00 16.10
C LYS A 70 -0.28 -12.85 14.63
N LYS A 71 -1.57 -13.11 14.37
CA LYS A 71 -2.23 -12.69 13.12
C LYS A 71 -2.80 -11.29 13.29
N VAL A 72 -2.62 -10.46 12.28
CA VAL A 72 -3.08 -9.07 12.27
C VAL A 72 -4.08 -8.85 11.14
N ALA A 73 -4.96 -7.85 11.29
CA ALA A 73 -5.83 -7.43 10.20
C ALA A 73 -5.00 -6.93 9.01
N SER A 74 -5.59 -6.99 7.81
CA SER A 74 -4.98 -6.41 6.61
C SER A 74 -4.74 -4.91 6.80
N PHE A 75 -3.63 -4.44 6.23
CA PHE A 75 -3.22 -3.04 6.24
C PHE A 75 -2.56 -2.71 4.90
N GLU A 76 -2.42 -1.43 4.59
CA GLU A 76 -1.83 -0.97 3.33
C GLU A 76 -0.31 -0.95 3.41
N ASN A 77 0.36 -1.25 2.29
CA ASN A 77 1.82 -1.34 2.24
C ASN A 77 2.54 -0.01 2.56
N VAL A 78 1.85 1.14 2.42
CA VAL A 78 2.37 2.46 2.80
C VAL A 78 2.76 2.54 4.28
N GLU A 79 2.13 1.73 5.14
CA GLU A 79 2.43 1.67 6.58
C GLU A 79 3.80 1.03 6.89
N ILE A 80 4.35 0.24 5.97
CA ILE A 80 5.59 -0.52 6.18
C ILE A 80 6.77 0.42 6.44
N TYR A 81 6.80 1.61 5.85
CA TYR A 81 7.86 2.59 6.08
C TYR A 81 7.97 2.99 7.56
N ASN A 82 6.82 3.22 8.22
CA ASN A 82 6.78 3.56 9.64
C ASN A 82 7.17 2.36 10.52
N VAL A 83 6.81 1.14 10.12
CA VAL A 83 7.23 -0.10 10.80
C VAL A 83 8.75 -0.24 10.77
N ILE A 84 9.37 -0.12 9.60
CA ILE A 84 10.82 -0.24 9.44
C ILE A 84 11.54 0.87 10.22
N SER A 85 11.07 2.11 10.10
CA SER A 85 11.64 3.25 10.84
C SER A 85 11.61 3.00 12.35
N SER A 86 10.51 2.45 12.86
CA SER A 86 10.35 2.11 14.28
C SER A 86 11.31 0.99 14.72
N ILE A 87 11.49 -0.05 13.91
CA ILE A 87 12.44 -1.15 14.20
C ILE A 87 13.87 -0.63 14.26
N LEU A 88 14.23 0.32 13.40
CA LEU A 88 15.56 0.91 13.33
C LEU A 88 15.79 2.05 14.34
N GLY A 89 14.76 2.46 15.09
CA GLY A 89 14.85 3.61 16.01
C GLY A 89 15.02 4.95 15.29
N LEU A 90 14.53 5.07 14.06
CA LEU A 90 14.62 6.28 13.25
C LEU A 90 13.36 7.14 13.38
N LYS A 91 13.55 8.47 13.33
CA LYS A 91 12.44 9.41 13.12
C LYS A 91 11.97 9.31 11.67
N ALA A 92 10.76 8.80 11.46
CA ALA A 92 10.14 8.72 10.14
C ALA A 92 10.00 10.12 9.51
N ALA A 93 10.33 10.23 8.22
CA ALA A 93 10.03 11.42 7.44
C ALA A 93 8.51 11.52 7.14
N PRO A 94 7.99 12.70 6.79
CA PRO A 94 6.59 12.85 6.38
C PRO A 94 6.25 11.90 5.21
N ASN A 95 5.17 11.13 5.35
CA ASN A 95 4.74 10.13 4.38
C ASN A 95 3.22 9.88 4.48
N ASN A 96 2.66 9.04 3.60
CA ASN A 96 1.21 8.83 3.45
C ASN A 96 0.60 7.77 4.39
N ALA A 97 1.39 7.16 5.25
CA ALA A 97 0.91 6.24 6.27
C ALA A 97 -0.06 6.95 7.23
N PHE A 98 -1.23 6.38 7.45
CA PHE A 98 -2.26 6.94 8.33
C PHE A 98 -2.14 6.41 9.76
N ARG A 99 -1.53 5.23 9.98
CA ARG A 99 -1.67 4.53 11.26
C ARG A 99 -0.50 3.59 11.58
N TYR A 100 0.21 3.87 12.67
CA TYR A 100 1.10 2.86 13.27
C TYR A 100 0.33 1.54 13.49
N PRO A 101 0.81 0.39 12.98
CA PRO A 101 0.15 -0.87 13.26
C PRO A 101 0.25 -1.14 14.76
N GLN A 102 -0.90 -1.14 15.42
CA GLN A 102 -1.14 -1.37 16.87
C GLN A 102 -0.61 -2.73 17.39
N ASN A 103 0.09 -3.49 16.55
CA ASN A 103 0.58 -4.85 16.79
C ASN A 103 2.11 -4.95 16.78
N VAL A 104 2.81 -3.84 16.50
CA VAL A 104 4.21 -3.67 16.89
C VAL A 104 4.22 -3.42 18.39
N ARG A 105 5.16 -4.04 19.11
CA ARG A 105 5.26 -3.91 20.57
C ARG A 105 5.48 -2.44 20.94
N THR A 106 4.39 -1.72 21.25
CA THR A 106 4.40 -0.30 21.64
C THR A 106 5.11 -0.10 22.97
N ASP A 107 5.24 -1.16 23.76
CA ASP A 107 5.89 -1.19 25.07
C ASP A 107 7.39 -0.79 25.01
N CYS A 108 8.03 -0.87 23.83
CA CYS A 108 9.39 -0.36 23.62
C CYS A 108 9.46 1.08 23.07
N LEU A 109 8.34 1.67 22.65
CA LEU A 109 8.25 3.04 22.13
C LEU A 109 7.50 4.01 23.05
N GLU A 110 6.82 3.53 24.08
CA GLU A 110 6.25 4.39 25.14
C GLU A 110 7.32 5.17 25.94
N LYS A 111 8.62 4.89 25.74
CA LYS A 111 9.72 5.69 26.30
C LYS A 111 10.24 6.82 25.40
N ILE A 112 9.74 6.98 24.18
CA ILE A 112 10.25 8.03 23.24
C ILE A 112 9.28 9.21 23.06
N THR A 113 8.00 9.11 23.47
CA THR A 113 7.05 10.24 23.36
C THR A 113 6.74 10.98 24.66
N ASN A 114 7.37 10.64 25.79
CA ASN A 114 7.19 11.36 27.06
C ASN A 114 8.24 12.45 27.36
N SER A 115 9.00 12.90 26.35
CA SER A 115 9.88 14.08 26.45
C SER A 115 9.74 14.99 25.24
N ALA A 116 8.56 15.59 25.08
CA ALA A 116 8.43 16.93 24.51
C ALA A 116 7.12 17.54 25.05
N VAL A 117 7.25 18.06 26.27
CA VAL A 117 6.35 19.04 26.86
C VAL A 117 6.51 20.34 26.05
N TYR A 118 5.50 20.63 25.23
CA TYR A 118 4.83 21.92 24.94
C TYR A 118 4.17 21.88 23.57
#